data_AF-A0A0L0LNC1-F1
#
_entry.id   AF-A0A0L0LNC1-F1
#
_cell.length_a   1.000
_cell.length_b   1.000
_cell.length_c   1.000
_cell.angle_alpha   90.00
_cell.angle_beta   90.00
_cell.angle_gamma   90.00
#
_symmetry.space_group_name_H-M   'P 1'
#
loop_
_entity.id
_entity.type
_entity.pdbx_description
1 polymer ?
#
loop_
_entity_poly.entity_id
_entity_poly.type
_entity_poly.pdbx_seq_one_letter_code
_entity_poly.pdbx_strand_id
1 'polypeptide(L)'
;MTDKYLMPVEGGRWAISRRIHGRTVYLIQDTSLFDSSDAEFILTALSLEPTRGNMDHYFPKRDGSRCPTLELMELCNVFIVGGDPTKAGERKPESGV
;
A
#
# COMPACT_ATOMS: atom_id res chain seq x y z
N MET A 1 -19.26 -5.48 -9.34
CA MET A 1 -18.56 -5.23 -8.06
C MET A 1 -17.18 -4.71 -8.40
N THR A 2 -16.76 -3.65 -7.73
CA THR A 2 -15.56 -2.88 -8.06
C THR A 2 -14.42 -3.38 -7.16
N ASP A 3 -13.88 -4.57 -7.43
CA ASP A 3 -12.79 -5.11 -6.62
C ASP A 3 -11.58 -4.14 -6.64
N LYS A 4 -11.17 -3.67 -5.45
CA LYS A 4 -10.10 -2.68 -5.21
C LYS A 4 -8.82 -3.33 -4.63
N TYR A 5 -8.43 -4.49 -5.15
CA TYR A 5 -7.32 -5.28 -4.61
C TYR A 5 -6.24 -5.52 -5.65
N LEU A 6 -5.00 -5.66 -5.18
CA LEU A 6 -3.86 -6.00 -6.00
C LEU A 6 -3.52 -7.48 -5.89
N MET A 7 -3.35 -8.17 -7.01
CA MET A 7 -2.91 -9.57 -7.02
C MET A 7 -1.39 -9.66 -7.00
N PRO A 8 -0.80 -10.61 -6.25
CA PRO A 8 0.65 -10.78 -6.21
C PRO A 8 1.10 -11.37 -7.55
N VAL A 9 2.26 -10.95 -8.01
CA VAL A 9 2.97 -11.55 -9.15
C VAL A 9 4.40 -11.86 -8.75
N GLU A 10 5.08 -12.66 -9.58
CA GLU A 10 6.42 -13.17 -9.30
C GLU A 10 7.43 -12.04 -8.93
N GLY A 11 8.14 -12.24 -7.83
CA GLY A 11 9.18 -11.32 -7.34
C GLY A 11 8.67 -10.12 -6.53
N GLY A 12 7.62 -10.30 -5.71
CA GLY A 12 7.13 -9.25 -4.79
C GLY A 12 6.41 -8.08 -5.46
N ARG A 13 6.04 -8.25 -6.74
CA ARG A 13 5.33 -7.25 -7.53
C ARG A 13 3.83 -7.44 -7.40
N TRP A 14 3.09 -6.40 -7.75
CA TRP A 14 1.64 -6.37 -7.68
C TRP A 14 1.00 -6.02 -9.01
N ALA A 15 -0.20 -6.54 -9.24
CA ALA A 15 -0.99 -6.24 -10.43
C ALA A 15 -2.44 -5.84 -10.10
N ILE A 16 -2.95 -4.82 -10.81
CA ILE A 16 -4.39 -4.51 -10.86
C ILE A 16 -4.95 -5.17 -12.12
N SER A 17 -6.02 -5.94 -11.98
CA SER A 17 -6.82 -6.37 -13.13
C SER A 17 -8.19 -5.73 -13.11
N ARG A 18 -8.65 -5.17 -14.24
CA ARG A 18 -10.04 -4.70 -14.39
C ARG A 18 -10.65 -5.15 -15.70
N ARG A 19 -11.97 -5.36 -15.69
CA ARG A 19 -12.75 -5.59 -16.90
C ARG A 19 -13.32 -4.26 -17.41
N ILE A 20 -12.90 -3.85 -18.61
CA ILE A 20 -13.28 -2.60 -19.28
C ILE A 20 -13.90 -2.97 -20.63
N HIS A 21 -15.18 -2.62 -20.85
CA HIS A 21 -15.92 -2.91 -22.09
C HIS A 21 -15.76 -4.38 -22.58
N GLY A 22 -15.83 -5.33 -21.66
CA GLY A 22 -15.72 -6.77 -21.97
C GLY A 22 -14.29 -7.30 -22.08
N ARG A 23 -13.26 -6.44 -22.10
CA ARG A 23 -11.83 -6.84 -22.12
C ARG A 23 -11.23 -6.81 -20.73
N THR A 24 -10.34 -7.74 -20.41
CA THR A 24 -9.55 -7.71 -19.17
C THR A 24 -8.26 -6.95 -19.42
N VAL A 25 -7.99 -5.94 -18.61
CA VAL A 25 -6.77 -5.11 -18.65
C VAL A 25 -6.00 -5.36 -17.35
N TYR A 26 -4.69 -5.59 -17.48
CA TYR A 26 -3.77 -5.75 -16.36
C TYR A 26 -2.78 -4.60 -16.35
N LEU A 27 -2.58 -3.98 -15.19
CA LEU A 27 -1.48 -3.06 -14.93
C LEU A 27 -0.58 -3.74 -13.92
N ILE A 28 0.68 -3.97 -14.30
CA ILE A 28 1.71 -4.55 -13.44
C ILE A 28 2.58 -3.40 -12.96
N GLN A 29 2.92 -3.41 -11.68
CA GLN A 29 3.91 -2.49 -11.17
C GLN A 29 5.32 -3.02 -11.47
N ASP A 30 6.13 -2.20 -12.15
CA ASP A 30 7.46 -2.60 -12.62
C ASP A 30 8.51 -2.66 -11.49
N THR A 31 8.23 -2.04 -10.34
CA THR A 31 9.03 -2.13 -9.13
C THR A 31 8.33 -2.98 -8.06
N SER A 32 9.10 -3.80 -7.34
CA SER A 32 8.61 -4.49 -6.14
C SER A 32 8.26 -3.43 -5.10
N LEU A 33 6.98 -3.32 -4.74
CA LEU A 33 6.57 -2.52 -3.58
C LEU A 33 6.31 -3.46 -2.42
N PHE A 34 7.33 -3.56 -1.57
CA PHE A 34 7.34 -4.34 -0.32
C PHE A 34 7.03 -5.83 -0.56
N ASP A 35 7.65 -6.73 0.20
CA ASP A 35 7.32 -8.15 0.04
C ASP A 35 5.85 -8.39 0.43
N SER A 36 5.13 -9.15 -0.38
CA SER A 36 3.76 -9.61 -0.10
C SER A 36 3.62 -10.40 1.19
N SER A 37 4.71 -11.00 1.69
CA SER A 37 4.73 -11.69 2.97
C SER A 37 4.75 -10.75 4.19
N ASP A 38 5.12 -9.47 4.01
CA ASP A 38 5.54 -8.59 5.12
C ASP A 38 4.49 -7.55 5.53
N ALA A 39 3.23 -7.98 5.64
CA ALA A 39 2.11 -7.09 5.98
C ALA A 39 2.30 -6.29 7.28
N GLU A 40 2.84 -6.92 8.33
CA GLU A 40 3.04 -6.27 9.65
C GLU A 40 4.10 -5.16 9.60
N PHE A 41 5.18 -5.39 8.85
CA PHE A 41 6.25 -4.41 8.66
C PHE A 41 5.71 -3.18 7.94
N ILE A 42 4.93 -3.38 6.87
CA ILE A 42 4.36 -2.28 6.08
C ILE A 42 3.38 -1.46 6.94
N LEU A 43 2.50 -2.11 7.71
CA LEU A 43 1.60 -1.39 8.63
C LEU A 43 2.38 -0.56 9.64
N THR A 44 3.42 -1.14 10.25
CA THR A 44 4.27 -0.46 11.21
C THR A 44 4.99 0.74 10.58
N ALA A 45 5.52 0.60 9.37
CA ALA A 45 6.18 1.69 8.63
C ALA A 45 5.22 2.86 8.32
N LEU A 46 3.93 2.57 8.14
CA LEU A 46 2.87 3.57 7.93
C LEU A 46 2.28 4.11 9.24
N SER A 47 2.87 3.80 10.40
CA SER A 47 2.33 4.16 11.73
C SER A 47 0.92 3.61 11.99
N LEU A 48 0.58 2.46 11.39
CA LEU A 48 -0.65 1.72 11.62
C LEU A 48 -0.36 0.54 12.54
N GLU A 49 -1.24 0.29 13.51
CA GLU A 49 -1.09 -0.87 14.38
C GLU A 49 -1.24 -2.19 13.58
N PRO A 50 -0.34 -3.18 13.74
CA PRO A 50 -0.41 -4.46 13.04
C PRO A 50 -1.46 -5.40 13.66
N THR A 51 -2.68 -4.90 13.88
CA THR A 51 -3.78 -5.71 14.39
C THR A 51 -4.30 -6.66 13.31
N ARG A 52 -4.98 -7.73 13.74
CA ARG A 52 -5.64 -8.64 12.80
C ARG A 52 -6.66 -7.94 11.90
N GLY A 53 -7.38 -6.95 12.43
CA GLY A 53 -8.32 -6.14 11.68
C GLY A 53 -7.63 -5.34 10.57
N ASN A 54 -6.53 -4.66 10.88
CA ASN A 54 -5.77 -3.89 9.90
C ASN A 54 -5.10 -4.79 8.86
N MET A 55 -4.57 -5.95 9.27
CA MET A 55 -4.06 -6.93 8.32
C MET A 55 -5.14 -7.44 7.37
N ASP A 56 -6.35 -7.72 7.85
CA ASP A 56 -7.42 -8.23 6.98
C ASP A 56 -8.07 -7.13 6.13
N HIS A 57 -8.01 -5.86 6.59
CA HIS A 57 -8.45 -4.69 5.82
C HIS A 57 -7.46 -4.31 4.72
N TYR A 58 -6.19 -4.09 5.07
CA TYR A 58 -5.17 -3.61 4.14
C TYR A 58 -4.51 -4.72 3.34
N PHE A 59 -4.47 -5.96 3.87
CA PHE A 59 -3.85 -7.13 3.24
C PHE A 59 -4.78 -8.37 3.25
N PRO A 60 -6.01 -8.29 2.71
CA PRO A 60 -6.93 -9.43 2.68
C PRO A 60 -6.31 -10.68 2.05
N LYS A 61 -6.70 -11.85 2.56
CA LYS A 61 -6.29 -13.14 1.98
C LYS A 61 -7.08 -13.45 0.72
N ARG A 62 -6.39 -13.75 -0.38
CA ARG A 62 -6.95 -14.28 -1.64
C ARG A 62 -6.05 -15.38 -2.19
N ASP A 63 -6.65 -16.48 -2.62
CA ASP A 63 -5.95 -17.64 -3.20
C ASP A 63 -4.73 -18.10 -2.36
N GLY A 64 -4.91 -18.08 -1.03
CA GLY A 64 -3.88 -18.50 -0.06
C GLY A 64 -2.83 -17.44 0.29
N SER A 65 -2.77 -16.32 -0.44
CA SER A 65 -1.80 -15.24 -0.23
C SER A 65 -2.46 -13.97 0.30
N ARG A 66 -1.71 -13.11 0.99
CA ARG A 66 -2.20 -11.77 1.37
C ARG A 66 -2.00 -10.80 0.21
N CYS A 67 -2.92 -9.87 0.03
CA CYS A 67 -2.97 -8.94 -1.10
C CYS A 67 -3.23 -7.51 -0.63
N PRO A 68 -2.41 -6.50 -0.95
CA PRO A 68 -2.63 -5.13 -0.56
C PRO A 68 -3.84 -4.55 -1.27
N THR A 69 -4.52 -3.63 -0.58
CA THR A 69 -5.59 -2.82 -1.15
C THR A 69 -5.05 -1.64 -1.93
N LEU A 70 -5.86 -1.08 -2.84
CA LEU A 70 -5.55 0.22 -3.46
C LEU A 70 -5.38 1.34 -2.42
N GLU A 71 -6.18 1.30 -1.36
CA GLU A 71 -6.12 2.26 -0.25
C GLU A 71 -4.73 2.25 0.42
N LEU A 72 -4.16 1.07 0.69
CA LEU A 72 -2.81 0.97 1.22
C LEU A 72 -1.78 1.64 0.29
N MET A 73 -1.92 1.45 -1.02
CA MET A 73 -1.00 2.04 -2.00
C MET A 73 -1.09 3.56 -2.03
N GLU A 74 -2.29 4.10 -1.88
CA GLU A 74 -2.51 5.55 -1.76
C GLU A 74 -1.80 6.10 -0.51
N LEU A 75 -1.88 5.38 0.63
CA LEU A 75 -1.14 5.73 1.85
C LEU A 75 0.38 5.69 1.65
N CYS A 76 0.90 4.65 0.97
CA CYS A 76 2.31 4.54 0.64
C CYS A 76 2.81 5.67 -0.28
N ASN A 77 1.98 6.13 -1.23
CA ASN A 77 2.34 7.25 -2.09
C ASN A 77 2.48 8.57 -1.31
N VAL A 78 1.63 8.80 -0.30
CA VAL A 78 1.77 9.96 0.59
C VAL A 78 3.07 9.87 1.40
N PHE A 79 3.42 8.67 1.88
CA PHE A 79 4.64 8.43 2.64
C PHE A 79 5.93 8.68 1.82
N ILE A 80 5.96 8.24 0.55
CA ILE A 80 7.12 8.38 -0.33
C ILE A 80 7.33 9.83 -0.80
N VAL A 81 6.26 10.60 -1.00
CA VAL A 81 6.35 12.01 -1.42
C VAL A 81 6.61 12.96 -0.24
N GLY A 82 6.23 12.57 0.97
CA GLY A 82 6.27 13.41 2.17
C GLY A 82 7.58 13.43 2.96
N GLY A 83 8.48 12.45 2.79
CA GLY A 83 9.74 12.39 3.52
C GLY A 83 9.59 12.14 5.03
N ASP A 84 10.30 11.12 5.52
CA ASP A 84 10.68 10.87 6.93
C ASP A 84 9.68 11.31 8.04
N PRO A 85 8.88 10.39 8.61
CA PRO A 85 7.93 10.71 9.69
C PRO A 85 8.59 11.24 10.97
N THR A 86 9.92 11.13 11.10
CA THR A 86 10.66 11.70 12.23
C THR A 86 10.83 13.22 12.16
N LYS A 87 10.53 13.86 11.01
CA LYS A 87 10.68 15.31 10.82
C LYS A 87 9.39 16.13 10.92
N ALA A 88 8.24 15.50 11.17
CA ALA A 88 6.95 16.19 11.25
C ALA A 88 6.78 17.13 12.47
N GLY A 89 7.77 17.20 13.37
CA GLY A 89 7.71 17.97 14.62
C GLY A 89 8.44 19.32 14.64
N GLU A 90 9.33 19.62 13.69
CA GLU A 90 10.10 20.87 13.73
C GLU A 90 9.41 21.99 12.95
N ARG A 91 8.29 22.51 13.48
CA ARG A 91 7.89 23.89 13.13
C ARG A 91 8.89 24.84 13.78
N LYS A 92 9.79 25.43 12.99
CA LYS A 92 10.52 26.62 13.43
C LYS A 92 9.51 27.71 13.78
N PRO A 93 9.64 28.40 14.93
CA PRO A 93 8.86 29.61 15.14
C PRO A 93 9.34 30.65 14.14
N GLU A 94 8.43 31.15 13.31
CA GLU A 94 8.64 32.36 12.53
C GLU A 94 8.77 33.53 13.51
N SER A 95 10.00 33.90 13.87
CA SER A 95 10.26 35.21 14.43
C SER A 95 10.16 36.23 13.30
N GLY A 96 9.02 36.91 13.28
CA GLY A 96 8.77 38.09 12.47
C GLY A 96 9.80 39.19 12.74
N VAL A 97 10.07 39.93 11.66
CA VAL A 97 10.84 41.19 11.59
C VAL A 97 10.20 42.26 12.46
#